data_AF-A0A1Z5K894-F1
#
_entry.id   AF-A0A1Z5K894-F1
#
_cell.length_a   1.000
_cell.length_b   1.000
_cell.length_c   1.000
_cell.angle_alpha   90.00
_cell.angle_beta   90.00
_cell.angle_gamma   90.00
#
_symmetry.space_group_name_H-M   'P 1'
#
loop_
_entity.id
_entity.type
_entity.pdbx_description
1 polymer ?
#
loop_
_entity_poly.entity_id
_entity_poly.type
_entity_poly.pdbx_seq_one_letter_code
_entity_poly.pdbx_strand_id
1 'polypeptide(L)'
;MVPLLSTLLLWIVWPGSILLGTWLLLLIILPLVLAVLTCCRRRQQQHFYSNHYRSALYYGRVWHTRFKPVAHSFTYPLFLFGLDLHEEIEEQELFPHVLWPLSLIMNFRSEDHLKNQEGSSHTSTKKKKKNLSERLLTLVAERTQQRFQPTTETHRILLFTHLAYYGYCFNPVSFYYLQNKTTNKTDAVVGEVSNTPWNEMHCYVLHEASVDDVATSVLLGTDTQINYVFPKKFHVSPFMEMAYKYDWTFAEKLDSTVTIINEMRSLTDNQLCFRAKMQVERKSLHPVQLAFYVTTFPIYCFIIQLWIHYEAFQLFIKGVTFQPHPDGTETWASRAIGNAMRPLFALQEYYDAFLKKAKYE
;
A
#
# COMPACT_ATOMS: atom_id res chain seq x y z
N MET A 1 33.57 29.99 24.77
CA MET A 1 32.17 29.52 24.76
C MET A 1 31.16 30.48 24.11
N VAL A 2 31.55 31.67 23.64
CA VAL A 2 30.64 32.63 22.98
C VAL A 2 30.46 32.47 21.45
N PRO A 3 31.38 31.88 20.64
CA PRO A 3 31.23 31.87 19.18
C PRO A 3 30.29 30.76 18.62
N LEU A 4 29.83 29.82 19.46
CA LEU A 4 28.88 28.77 19.07
C LEU A 4 27.41 29.22 19.12
N LEU A 5 27.09 30.23 19.94
CA LEU A 5 25.74 30.77 20.06
C LEU A 5 25.40 31.77 18.94
N SER A 6 26.39 32.55 18.47
CA SER A 6 26.19 33.51 17.36
C SER A 6 25.98 32.82 16.01
N THR A 7 26.62 31.67 15.78
CA THR A 7 26.46 30.86 14.57
C THR A 7 25.12 30.12 14.53
N LEU A 8 24.60 29.69 15.68
CA LEU A 8 23.25 29.11 15.81
C LEU A 8 22.14 30.15 15.58
N LEU A 9 22.32 31.38 16.07
CA LEU A 9 21.38 32.49 15.84
C LEU A 9 21.35 32.96 14.38
N LEU A 10 22.48 32.93 13.67
CA LEU A 10 22.53 33.26 12.24
C LEU A 10 21.81 32.22 11.35
N TRP A 11 21.79 30.93 11.76
CA TRP A 11 20.96 29.91 11.11
C TRP A 11 19.45 30.14 11.31
N ILE A 12 19.05 30.70 12.44
CA ILE A 12 17.64 31.01 12.76
C ILE A 12 17.13 32.24 11.97
N VAL A 13 18.02 33.15 11.56
CA VAL A 13 17.67 34.40 10.84
C VAL A 13 18.00 34.33 9.34
N TRP A 14 18.47 33.19 8.85
CA TRP A 14 18.79 33.04 7.42
C TRP A 14 17.50 33.11 6.58
N PRO A 15 17.46 33.89 5.48
CA PRO A 15 16.26 33.98 4.63
C PRO A 15 15.74 32.61 4.20
N GLY A 16 16.65 31.65 3.97
CA GLY A 16 16.33 30.27 3.64
C GLY A 16 15.64 29.48 4.76
N SER A 17 15.97 29.71 6.04
CA SER A 17 15.32 29.02 7.16
C SER A 17 13.94 29.62 7.49
N ILE A 18 13.77 30.93 7.30
CA ILE A 18 12.46 31.60 7.37
C ILE A 18 11.56 31.13 6.21
N LEU A 19 12.11 31.01 5.00
CA LEU A 19 11.40 30.44 3.84
C LEU A 19 11.01 28.99 4.10
N LEU A 20 11.93 28.15 4.59
CA LEU A 20 11.62 26.75 4.92
C LEU A 20 10.54 26.65 6.02
N GLY A 21 10.64 27.45 7.07
CA GLY A 21 9.66 27.51 8.16
C GLY A 21 8.27 27.95 7.70
N THR A 22 8.20 28.96 6.84
CA THR A 22 6.93 29.41 6.24
C THR A 22 6.32 28.38 5.30
N TRP A 23 7.14 27.67 4.50
CA TRP A 23 6.69 26.54 3.67
C TRP A 23 6.14 25.38 4.52
N LEU A 24 6.83 25.01 5.60
CA LEU A 24 6.37 23.97 6.53
C LEU A 24 5.07 24.36 7.24
N LEU A 25 4.94 25.62 7.65
CA LEU A 25 3.70 26.17 8.21
C LEU A 25 2.56 26.12 7.19
N LEU A 26 2.80 26.50 5.93
CA LEU A 26 1.80 26.43 4.88
C LEU A 26 1.37 24.99 4.58
N LEU A 27 2.29 24.01 4.62
CA LEU A 27 1.95 22.59 4.45
C LEU A 27 1.01 22.05 5.54
N ILE A 28 1.02 22.63 6.73
CA ILE A 28 0.14 22.23 7.84
C ILE A 28 -1.14 23.07 7.85
N ILE A 29 -1.04 24.39 7.64
CA ILE A 29 -2.16 25.33 7.72
C ILE A 29 -3.08 25.18 6.51
N LEU A 30 -2.54 25.03 5.30
CA LEU A 30 -3.34 24.98 4.08
C LEU A 30 -4.36 23.83 4.10
N PRO A 31 -4.00 22.56 4.38
CA PRO A 31 -4.99 21.48 4.38
C PRO A 31 -6.01 21.64 5.52
N LEU A 32 -5.63 22.25 6.64
CA LEU A 32 -6.54 22.54 7.75
C LEU A 32 -7.60 23.57 7.32
N VAL A 33 -7.17 24.66 6.66
CA VAL A 33 -8.07 25.68 6.10
C VAL A 33 -8.99 25.07 5.04
N LEU A 34 -8.44 24.32 4.08
CA LEU A 34 -9.22 23.69 3.01
C LEU A 34 -10.28 22.73 3.57
N ALA A 35 -9.95 22.01 4.63
CA ALA A 35 -10.89 21.09 5.23
C ALA A 35 -11.94 21.79 6.09
N VAL A 36 -11.61 22.89 6.78
CA VAL A 36 -12.63 23.76 7.41
C VAL A 36 -13.59 24.31 6.36
N LEU A 37 -13.09 24.78 5.22
CA LEU A 37 -13.93 25.23 4.11
C LEU A 37 -14.82 24.10 3.57
N THR A 38 -14.27 22.89 3.43
CA THR A 38 -15.02 21.68 3.04
C THR A 38 -16.13 21.37 4.06
N CYS A 39 -15.84 21.46 5.37
CA CYS A 39 -16.83 21.29 6.45
C CYS A 39 -17.97 22.30 6.34
N CYS A 40 -17.63 23.59 6.21
CA CYS A 40 -18.60 24.68 6.14
C CYS A 40 -19.53 24.53 4.93
N ARG A 41 -18.96 24.17 3.77
CA ARG A 41 -19.74 23.87 2.55
C ARG A 41 -20.66 22.68 2.75
N ARG A 42 -20.16 21.58 3.33
CA ARG A 42 -20.96 20.37 3.54
C ARG A 42 -22.09 20.58 4.55
N ARG A 43 -21.88 21.41 5.57
CA ARG A 43 -22.94 21.79 6.52
C ARG A 43 -24.07 22.55 5.84
N GLN A 44 -23.78 23.39 4.83
CA GLN A 44 -24.79 24.04 4.00
C GLN A 44 -25.51 23.06 3.05
N GLN A 45 -24.88 21.94 2.70
CA GLN A 45 -25.44 20.90 1.82
C GLN A 45 -26.04 19.70 2.57
N GLN A 46 -26.21 19.78 3.91
CA GLN A 46 -26.71 18.68 4.75
C GLN A 46 -28.10 18.16 4.38
N HIS A 47 -28.87 18.90 3.57
CA HIS A 47 -30.16 18.42 3.05
C HIS A 47 -30.06 17.46 1.85
N PHE A 48 -28.87 17.23 1.27
CA PHE A 48 -28.74 16.42 0.04
C PHE A 48 -27.99 15.10 0.19
N TYR A 49 -27.14 14.94 1.21
CA TYR A 49 -26.28 13.76 1.35
C TYR A 49 -26.65 12.93 2.58
N SER A 50 -27.60 11.99 2.40
CA SER A 50 -27.81 10.88 3.32
C SER A 50 -26.60 9.93 3.31
N ASN A 51 -26.51 9.01 4.28
CA ASN A 51 -25.46 8.00 4.50
C ASN A 51 -25.29 6.96 3.34
N HIS A 52 -25.27 7.38 2.07
CA HIS A 52 -25.36 6.46 0.92
C HIS A 52 -24.01 6.05 0.33
N TYR A 53 -22.91 6.71 0.68
CA TYR A 53 -21.58 6.32 0.19
C TYR A 53 -21.00 5.15 0.97
N ARG A 54 -20.62 4.10 0.25
CA ARG A 54 -19.82 2.98 0.76
C ARG A 54 -18.37 3.37 0.91
N SER A 55 -17.90 4.26 0.04
CA SER A 55 -16.56 4.82 0.13
C SER A 55 -16.34 5.51 1.48
N ALA A 56 -15.27 5.14 2.16
CA ALA A 56 -15.01 5.61 3.52
C ALA A 56 -13.52 5.60 3.85
N LEU A 57 -13.21 6.28 4.95
CA LEU A 57 -11.89 6.27 5.52
C LEU A 57 -11.69 5.06 6.42
N TYR A 58 -10.51 4.47 6.40
CA TYR A 58 -10.13 3.38 7.28
C TYR A 58 -8.87 3.75 8.03
N TYR A 59 -8.92 3.64 9.36
CA TYR A 59 -7.79 3.94 10.23
C TYR A 59 -7.50 2.76 11.16
N GLY A 60 -6.22 2.45 11.34
CA GLY A 60 -5.80 1.39 12.22
C GLY A 60 -4.29 1.25 12.22
N ARG A 61 -3.79 0.02 12.12
CA ARG A 61 -2.36 -0.27 12.25
C ARG A 61 -1.93 -1.42 11.33
N VAL A 62 -0.63 -1.43 11.05
CA VAL A 62 0.08 -2.53 10.42
C VAL A 62 1.16 -3.04 11.37
N TRP A 63 1.25 -4.36 11.52
CA TRP A 63 2.24 -5.06 12.32
C TRP A 63 3.07 -5.92 11.40
N HIS A 64 4.38 -5.77 11.46
CA HIS A 64 5.31 -6.68 10.80
C HIS A 64 6.07 -7.45 11.86
N THR A 65 6.15 -8.76 11.71
CA THR A 65 6.89 -9.63 12.60
C THR A 65 7.68 -10.62 11.76
N ARG A 66 8.99 -10.49 11.78
CA ARG A 66 9.94 -11.44 11.24
C ARG A 66 10.40 -12.37 12.36
N PHE A 67 10.28 -13.67 12.12
CA PHE A 67 10.72 -14.73 13.02
C PHE A 67 12.11 -15.26 12.62
N LYS A 68 12.43 -15.27 11.33
CA LYS A 68 13.71 -15.75 10.78
C LYS A 68 14.30 -14.82 9.70
N PRO A 69 15.62 -14.84 9.48
CA PRO A 69 16.64 -15.52 10.31
C PRO A 69 16.89 -14.80 11.65
N VAL A 70 16.58 -13.49 11.72
CA VAL A 70 16.69 -12.69 12.94
C VAL A 70 15.32 -12.13 13.31
N ALA A 71 14.99 -12.21 14.60
CA ALA A 71 13.75 -11.67 15.13
C ALA A 71 13.71 -10.14 15.00
N HIS A 72 12.62 -9.63 14.43
CA HIS A 72 12.39 -8.20 14.31
C HIS A 72 10.91 -7.92 14.13
N SER A 73 10.36 -7.01 14.94
CA SER A 73 8.96 -6.65 14.88
C SER A 73 8.78 -5.16 15.09
N PHE A 74 7.82 -4.59 14.38
CA PHE A 74 7.42 -3.20 14.52
C PHE A 74 5.93 -3.03 14.25
N THR A 75 5.41 -1.87 14.64
CA THR A 75 4.00 -1.55 14.43
C THR A 75 3.83 -0.08 14.13
N TYR A 76 3.21 0.22 12.99
CA TYR A 76 2.96 1.58 12.57
C TYR A 76 1.46 1.86 12.40
N PRO A 77 1.02 3.10 12.64
CA PRO A 77 -0.33 3.52 12.26
C PRO A 77 -0.49 3.40 10.75
N LEU A 78 -1.68 2.97 10.33
CA LEU A 78 -2.07 2.84 8.93
C LEU A 78 -3.40 3.54 8.70
N PHE A 79 -3.49 4.11 7.52
CA PHE A 79 -4.67 4.78 7.01
C PHE A 79 -4.89 4.32 5.57
N LEU A 80 -6.12 4.03 5.18
CA LEU A 80 -6.48 3.67 3.82
C LEU A 80 -7.81 4.32 3.47
N PHE A 81 -8.04 4.58 2.19
CA PHE A 81 -9.39 4.76 1.68
C PHE A 81 -9.90 3.42 1.17
N GLY A 82 -11.09 3.03 1.61
CA GLY A 82 -11.87 1.98 0.97
C GLY A 82 -12.83 2.67 -0.01
N LEU A 83 -12.60 2.52 -1.30
CA LEU A 83 -13.34 3.16 -2.39
C LEU A 83 -14.22 2.14 -3.09
N ASP A 84 -15.51 2.42 -3.23
CA ASP A 84 -16.34 1.70 -4.20
C ASP A 84 -16.06 2.29 -5.58
N LEU A 85 -15.38 1.53 -6.44
CA LEU A 85 -15.00 2.02 -7.76
C LEU A 85 -16.21 2.28 -8.67
N HIS A 86 -17.39 1.73 -8.34
CA HIS A 86 -18.62 2.06 -9.06
C HIS A 86 -19.07 3.50 -8.75
N GLU A 87 -19.03 3.90 -7.48
CA GLU A 87 -19.32 5.28 -7.05
C GLU A 87 -18.34 6.28 -7.69
N GLU A 88 -17.05 5.97 -7.69
CA GLU A 88 -16.02 6.86 -8.25
C GLU A 88 -16.15 7.02 -9.78
N ILE A 89 -16.52 5.95 -10.49
CA ILE A 89 -16.56 5.93 -11.96
C ILE A 89 -17.85 6.50 -12.53
N GLU A 90 -19.00 6.17 -11.93
CA GLU A 90 -20.30 6.57 -12.47
C GLU A 90 -20.73 7.95 -11.99
N GLU A 91 -20.36 8.33 -10.77
CA GLU A 91 -20.79 9.62 -10.22
C GLU A 91 -19.77 10.73 -10.42
N GLN A 92 -18.46 10.44 -10.64
CA GLN A 92 -17.39 11.48 -10.75
C GLN A 92 -17.39 12.51 -9.60
N GLU A 93 -18.07 12.22 -8.49
CA GLU A 93 -18.56 13.24 -7.57
C GLU A 93 -17.92 13.16 -6.18
N LEU A 94 -17.33 12.02 -5.79
CA LEU A 94 -16.87 11.84 -4.43
C LEU A 94 -15.75 12.82 -4.06
N PHE A 95 -14.62 12.80 -4.75
CA PHE A 95 -13.52 13.72 -4.41
C PHE A 95 -13.74 15.15 -4.93
N PRO A 96 -14.05 15.38 -6.23
CA PRO A 96 -14.12 16.73 -6.77
C PRO A 96 -15.30 17.54 -6.23
N HIS A 97 -16.40 16.90 -5.82
CA HIS A 97 -17.60 17.61 -5.33
C HIS A 97 -17.76 17.52 -3.81
N VAL A 98 -17.66 16.32 -3.19
CA VAL A 98 -17.84 16.18 -1.72
C VAL A 98 -16.63 16.73 -0.96
N LEU A 99 -15.42 16.56 -1.50
CA LEU A 99 -14.19 16.92 -0.81
C LEU A 99 -13.56 18.23 -1.30
N TRP A 100 -14.25 19.02 -2.11
CA TRP A 100 -13.74 20.34 -2.50
C TRP A 100 -13.78 21.34 -1.33
N PRO A 101 -12.72 22.14 -1.11
CA PRO A 101 -11.49 22.26 -1.93
C PRO A 101 -10.31 21.35 -1.54
N LEU A 102 -10.48 20.45 -0.56
CA LEU A 102 -9.44 19.50 -0.16
C LEU A 102 -8.96 18.59 -1.31
N SER A 103 -9.82 18.32 -2.28
CA SER A 103 -9.51 17.52 -3.47
C SER A 103 -8.45 18.13 -4.40
N LEU A 104 -8.08 19.39 -4.23
CA LEU A 104 -6.97 20.02 -4.94
C LEU A 104 -5.60 19.44 -4.58
N ILE A 105 -5.47 18.95 -3.34
CA ILE A 105 -4.20 18.44 -2.80
C ILE A 105 -4.27 16.94 -2.50
N MET A 106 -5.45 16.33 -2.59
CA MET A 106 -5.67 14.92 -2.36
C MET A 106 -6.70 14.37 -3.35
N ASN A 107 -6.30 13.46 -4.23
CA ASN A 107 -7.20 12.89 -5.23
C ASN A 107 -6.92 11.41 -5.49
N PHE A 108 -7.97 10.69 -5.86
CA PHE A 108 -7.81 9.37 -6.45
C PHE A 108 -7.28 9.50 -7.88
N ARG A 109 -6.28 8.69 -8.23
CA ARG A 109 -5.66 8.66 -9.56
C ARG A 109 -5.65 7.24 -10.07
N SER A 110 -6.53 6.94 -11.01
CA SER A 110 -6.59 5.62 -11.64
C SER A 110 -5.28 5.22 -12.34
N GLU A 111 -4.46 6.19 -12.75
CA GLU A 111 -3.12 5.96 -13.32
C GLU A 111 -2.12 5.35 -12.33
N ASP A 112 -2.35 5.54 -11.03
CA ASP A 112 -1.47 5.01 -10.02
C ASP A 112 -1.67 3.51 -9.77
N HIS A 113 -2.63 2.89 -10.48
CA HIS A 113 -3.04 1.50 -10.36
C HIS A 113 -2.88 0.73 -11.68
N LEU A 114 -2.62 -0.57 -11.57
CA LEU A 114 -2.38 -1.48 -12.70
C LEU A 114 -1.29 -0.95 -13.66
N LYS A 115 -0.19 -0.40 -13.14
CA LYS A 115 0.88 0.26 -13.93
C LYS A 115 1.59 -0.65 -14.94
N ASN A 116 1.59 -1.95 -14.71
CA ASN A 116 2.19 -2.98 -15.56
C ASN A 116 1.39 -3.27 -16.86
N GLN A 117 0.37 -2.45 -17.17
CA GLN A 117 -0.53 -2.60 -18.32
C GLN A 117 -1.37 -3.89 -18.35
N GLU A 118 -1.35 -4.68 -17.29
CA GLU A 118 -2.23 -5.85 -17.18
C GLU A 118 -3.71 -5.46 -17.27
N GLY A 119 -4.53 -6.37 -17.82
CA GLY A 119 -5.93 -6.12 -18.14
C GLY A 119 -6.16 -5.11 -19.28
N SER A 120 -5.10 -4.61 -19.91
CA SER A 120 -5.19 -3.76 -21.10
C SER A 120 -5.17 -4.65 -22.33
N SER A 121 -6.34 -4.99 -22.88
CA SER A 121 -6.42 -5.82 -24.08
C SER A 121 -5.62 -5.20 -25.23
N HIS A 122 -4.66 -5.95 -25.79
CA HIS A 122 -3.80 -5.53 -26.90
C HIS A 122 -4.55 -5.22 -28.21
N THR A 123 -5.85 -5.50 -28.29
CA THR A 123 -6.67 -5.37 -29.51
C THR A 123 -7.44 -4.06 -29.62
N SER A 124 -7.35 -3.14 -28.65
CA SER A 124 -8.03 -1.84 -28.73
C SER A 124 -7.31 -0.87 -29.67
N THR A 125 -7.59 -0.98 -30.97
CA THR A 125 -7.18 -0.08 -32.06
C THR A 125 -7.81 1.33 -32.01
N LYS A 126 -8.48 1.73 -30.93
CA LYS A 126 -9.07 3.09 -30.79
C LYS A 126 -9.01 3.63 -29.36
N LYS A 127 -8.09 4.58 -29.13
CA LYS A 127 -8.16 5.86 -28.37
C LYS A 127 -9.03 6.05 -27.10
N LYS A 128 -9.67 5.05 -26.50
CA LYS A 128 -10.39 5.18 -25.23
C LYS A 128 -9.67 4.34 -24.16
N LYS A 129 -9.03 5.02 -23.21
CA LYS A 129 -8.41 4.39 -22.04
C LYS A 129 -9.51 3.67 -21.25
N LYS A 130 -9.45 2.32 -21.17
CA LYS A 130 -10.38 1.54 -20.36
C LYS A 130 -10.34 2.03 -18.92
N ASN A 131 -11.49 2.03 -18.26
CA ASN A 131 -11.57 2.50 -16.88
C ASN A 131 -10.93 1.47 -15.93
N LEU A 132 -10.50 1.87 -14.73
CA LEU A 132 -9.75 0.99 -13.81
C LEU A 132 -10.52 -0.30 -13.50
N SER A 133 -11.83 -0.19 -13.24
CA SER A 133 -12.70 -1.35 -12.99
C SER A 133 -12.73 -2.32 -14.17
N GLU A 134 -12.86 -1.83 -15.40
CA GLU A 134 -12.88 -2.69 -16.60
C GLU A 134 -11.54 -3.41 -16.79
N ARG A 135 -10.43 -2.72 -16.54
CA ARG A 135 -9.08 -3.30 -16.60
C ARG A 135 -8.91 -4.39 -15.54
N LEU A 136 -9.37 -4.14 -14.32
CA LEU A 136 -9.33 -5.13 -13.23
C LEU A 136 -10.18 -6.37 -13.54
N LEU A 137 -11.41 -6.18 -14.02
CA LEU A 137 -12.30 -7.30 -14.39
C LEU A 137 -11.71 -8.12 -15.55
N THR A 138 -11.11 -7.43 -16.55
CA THR A 138 -10.38 -8.09 -17.65
C THR A 138 -9.21 -8.91 -17.10
N LEU A 139 -8.39 -8.33 -16.21
CA LEU A 139 -7.27 -9.01 -15.56
C LEU A 139 -7.72 -10.27 -14.82
N VAL A 140 -8.79 -10.16 -14.01
CA VAL A 140 -9.33 -11.31 -13.26
C VAL A 140 -9.83 -12.40 -14.21
N ALA A 141 -10.56 -12.04 -15.27
CA ALA A 141 -11.03 -13.01 -16.25
C ALA A 141 -9.87 -13.71 -16.99
N GLU A 142 -8.84 -12.96 -17.37
CA GLU A 142 -7.62 -13.50 -18.01
C GLU A 142 -6.86 -14.46 -17.07
N ARG A 143 -6.60 -14.02 -15.83
CA ARG A 143 -5.85 -14.81 -14.84
C ARG A 143 -6.63 -16.01 -14.31
N THR A 144 -7.95 -16.03 -14.41
CA THR A 144 -8.78 -17.19 -14.07
C THR A 144 -9.10 -18.08 -15.28
N GLN A 145 -8.39 -17.89 -16.40
CA GLN A 145 -8.58 -18.66 -17.63
C GLN A 145 -10.04 -18.64 -18.12
N GLN A 146 -10.72 -17.50 -17.97
CA GLN A 146 -12.13 -17.29 -18.30
C GLN A 146 -13.12 -18.15 -17.48
N ARG A 147 -12.68 -18.87 -16.44
CA ARG A 147 -13.59 -19.64 -15.57
C ARG A 147 -14.38 -18.74 -14.62
N PHE A 148 -13.83 -17.57 -14.28
CA PHE A 148 -14.51 -16.56 -13.48
C PHE A 148 -14.52 -15.24 -14.26
N GLN A 149 -15.70 -14.82 -14.71
CA GLN A 149 -15.88 -13.66 -15.58
C GLN A 149 -16.78 -12.62 -14.88
N PRO A 150 -16.27 -11.90 -13.87
CA PRO A 150 -17.03 -10.89 -13.19
C PRO A 150 -17.28 -9.70 -14.13
N THR A 151 -18.45 -9.07 -14.00
CA THR A 151 -18.85 -7.87 -14.73
C THR A 151 -19.21 -6.75 -13.76
N THR A 152 -19.27 -5.52 -14.24
CA THR A 152 -19.74 -4.36 -13.43
C THR A 152 -21.20 -4.52 -13.00
N GLU A 153 -22.00 -5.33 -13.68
CA GLU A 153 -23.38 -5.64 -13.33
C GLU A 153 -23.48 -6.67 -12.19
N THR A 154 -22.60 -7.68 -12.20
CA THR A 154 -22.64 -8.80 -11.26
C THR A 154 -21.83 -8.51 -9.99
N HIS A 155 -20.73 -7.77 -10.11
CA HIS A 155 -19.78 -7.53 -9.05
C HIS A 155 -19.55 -6.04 -8.84
N ARG A 156 -19.35 -5.65 -7.58
CA ARG A 156 -18.79 -4.35 -7.21
C ARG A 156 -17.34 -4.53 -6.81
N ILE A 157 -16.55 -3.47 -6.96
CA ILE A 157 -15.12 -3.49 -6.63
C ILE A 157 -14.87 -2.50 -5.51
N LEU A 158 -14.49 -3.01 -4.34
CA LEU A 158 -14.04 -2.20 -3.21
C LEU A 158 -12.51 -2.18 -3.17
N LEU A 159 -11.92 -1.02 -3.40
CA LEU A 159 -10.47 -0.80 -3.41
C LEU A 159 -10.00 -0.19 -2.09
N PHE A 160 -9.13 -0.89 -1.38
CA PHE A 160 -8.40 -0.37 -0.22
C PHE A 160 -7.01 0.10 -0.64
N THR A 161 -6.78 1.42 -0.60
CA THR A 161 -5.56 2.04 -1.11
C THR A 161 -5.26 3.39 -0.46
N HIS A 162 -4.06 3.94 -0.68
CA HIS A 162 -3.82 5.37 -0.49
C HIS A 162 -4.19 6.17 -1.73
N LEU A 163 -4.55 7.44 -1.52
CA LEU A 163 -4.76 8.43 -2.57
C LEU A 163 -3.42 9.08 -2.97
N ALA A 164 -3.46 9.91 -4.01
CA ALA A 164 -2.37 10.81 -4.31
C ALA A 164 -2.48 12.08 -3.46
N TYR A 165 -1.36 12.53 -2.91
CA TYR A 165 -1.25 13.72 -2.09
C TYR A 165 -0.19 14.63 -2.69
N TYR A 166 -0.55 15.88 -3.01
CA TYR A 166 0.31 16.80 -3.77
C TYR A 166 0.90 16.17 -5.04
N GLY A 167 0.13 15.30 -5.71
CA GLY A 167 0.56 14.59 -6.92
C GLY A 167 1.45 13.37 -6.68
N TYR A 168 1.82 13.05 -5.45
CA TYR A 168 2.60 11.86 -5.09
C TYR A 168 1.71 10.77 -4.47
N CYS A 169 1.84 9.54 -4.95
CA CYS A 169 1.13 8.38 -4.43
C CYS A 169 2.12 7.25 -4.13
N PHE A 170 2.01 6.66 -2.95
CA PHE A 170 2.83 5.52 -2.53
C PHE A 170 1.95 4.42 -1.96
N ASN A 171 1.84 3.30 -2.69
CA ASN A 171 1.03 2.13 -2.34
C ASN A 171 1.91 0.88 -2.30
N PRO A 172 2.44 0.46 -1.13
CA PRO A 172 3.15 -0.82 -1.00
C PRO A 172 2.27 -2.00 -1.38
N VAL A 173 1.00 -1.92 -0.99
CA VAL A 173 -0.03 -2.88 -1.35
C VAL A 173 -1.39 -2.19 -1.42
N SER A 174 -2.18 -2.54 -2.43
CA SER A 174 -3.60 -2.19 -2.55
C SER A 174 -4.43 -3.45 -2.73
N PHE A 175 -5.61 -3.50 -2.12
CA PHE A 175 -6.49 -4.68 -2.16
C PHE A 175 -7.80 -4.35 -2.84
N TYR A 176 -8.15 -5.12 -3.87
CA TYR A 176 -9.43 -5.04 -4.55
C TYR A 176 -10.30 -6.22 -4.14
N TYR A 177 -11.44 -5.97 -3.53
CA TYR A 177 -12.45 -6.98 -3.22
C TYR A 177 -13.51 -6.97 -4.31
N LEU A 178 -13.70 -8.10 -4.98
CA LEU A 178 -14.78 -8.30 -5.93
C LEU A 178 -15.97 -8.91 -5.18
N GLN A 179 -16.89 -8.04 -4.77
CA GLN A 179 -18.07 -8.44 -4.01
C GLN A 179 -19.25 -8.66 -4.95
N ASN A 180 -19.85 -9.84 -4.88
CA ASN A 180 -21.05 -10.20 -5.60
C ASN A 180 -22.21 -9.29 -5.17
N LYS A 181 -22.86 -8.60 -6.12
CA LYS A 181 -23.92 -7.65 -5.78
C LYS A 181 -25.17 -8.31 -5.21
N THR A 182 -25.44 -9.57 -5.54
CA THR A 182 -26.61 -10.32 -5.09
C THR A 182 -26.39 -10.94 -3.71
N THR A 183 -25.25 -11.58 -3.48
CA THR A 183 -24.98 -12.30 -2.23
C THR A 183 -24.25 -11.45 -1.18
N ASN A 184 -23.69 -10.30 -1.58
CA ASN A 184 -22.75 -9.48 -0.80
C ASN A 184 -21.52 -10.26 -0.28
N LYS A 185 -21.18 -11.42 -0.87
CA LYS A 185 -19.95 -12.16 -0.57
C LYS A 185 -18.81 -11.71 -1.47
N THR A 186 -17.58 -11.79 -0.98
CA THR A 186 -16.40 -11.60 -1.82
C THR A 186 -16.12 -12.89 -2.58
N ASP A 187 -16.20 -12.82 -3.91
CA ASP A 187 -15.94 -13.98 -4.77
C ASP A 187 -14.46 -14.05 -5.19
N ALA A 188 -13.75 -12.92 -5.21
CA ALA A 188 -12.30 -12.86 -5.45
C ALA A 188 -11.64 -11.64 -4.79
N VAL A 189 -10.34 -11.74 -4.52
CA VAL A 189 -9.51 -10.60 -4.08
C VAL A 189 -8.33 -10.43 -5.02
N VAL A 190 -7.98 -9.19 -5.36
CA VAL A 190 -6.72 -8.89 -6.06
C VAL A 190 -5.79 -8.11 -5.15
N GLY A 191 -4.59 -8.64 -4.91
CA GLY A 191 -3.52 -7.94 -4.22
C GLY A 191 -2.58 -7.29 -5.23
N GLU A 192 -2.66 -5.97 -5.39
CA GLU A 192 -1.69 -5.18 -6.15
C GLU A 192 -0.52 -4.84 -5.23
N VAL A 193 0.64 -5.46 -5.46
CA VAL A 193 1.83 -5.30 -4.62
C VAL A 193 2.90 -4.55 -5.40
N SER A 194 3.41 -3.45 -4.84
CA SER A 194 4.51 -2.69 -5.43
C SER A 194 5.79 -2.88 -4.64
N ASN A 195 6.94 -2.91 -5.32
CA ASN A 195 8.23 -3.00 -4.65
C ASN A 195 8.93 -1.64 -4.57
N THR A 196 9.60 -1.41 -3.45
CA THR A 196 10.53 -0.29 -3.24
C THR A 196 11.88 -0.92 -2.97
N PRO A 197 12.97 -0.51 -3.64
CA PRO A 197 13.14 0.69 -4.46
C PRO A 197 12.92 0.53 -5.98
N TRP A 198 12.48 -0.64 -6.48
CA TRP A 198 12.46 -0.92 -7.93
C TRP A 198 11.27 -0.33 -8.69
N ASN A 199 10.23 0.14 -8.00
CA ASN A 199 9.05 0.76 -8.60
C ASN A 199 8.37 -0.15 -9.65
N GLU A 200 8.44 -1.46 -9.42
CA GLU A 200 7.71 -2.48 -10.14
C GLU A 200 6.43 -2.81 -9.38
N MET A 201 5.51 -3.48 -10.07
CA MET A 201 4.24 -3.89 -9.48
C MET A 201 3.81 -5.25 -10.02
N HIS A 202 3.22 -6.05 -9.15
CA HIS A 202 2.64 -7.34 -9.48
C HIS A 202 1.25 -7.51 -8.86
N CYS A 203 0.30 -8.00 -9.66
CA CYS A 203 -1.04 -8.35 -9.20
C CYS A 203 -1.17 -9.85 -8.95
N TYR A 204 -1.49 -10.21 -7.71
CA TYR A 204 -1.94 -11.56 -7.34
C TYR A 204 -3.46 -11.62 -7.44
N VAL A 205 -3.99 -12.47 -8.32
CA VAL A 205 -5.43 -12.74 -8.41
C VAL A 205 -5.75 -13.93 -7.52
N LEU A 206 -6.39 -13.66 -6.38
CA LEU A 206 -6.74 -14.64 -5.36
C LEU A 206 -8.13 -15.18 -5.65
N HIS A 207 -8.14 -16.29 -6.37
CA HIS A 207 -9.32 -17.04 -6.78
C HIS A 207 -8.88 -18.47 -7.09
N GLU A 208 -9.72 -19.48 -6.80
CA GLU A 208 -9.35 -20.90 -6.97
C GLU A 208 -8.99 -21.27 -8.43
N ALA A 209 -9.62 -20.60 -9.40
CA ALA A 209 -9.34 -20.81 -10.82
C ALA A 209 -8.12 -20.02 -11.34
N SER A 210 -7.42 -19.29 -10.47
CA SER A 210 -6.28 -18.44 -10.87
C SER A 210 -5.09 -19.27 -11.35
N VAL A 211 -4.38 -18.78 -12.38
CA VAL A 211 -3.10 -19.31 -12.84
C VAL A 211 -1.96 -19.15 -11.82
N ASP A 212 -2.22 -18.48 -10.70
CA ASP A 212 -1.26 -18.28 -9.61
C ASP A 212 -1.19 -19.45 -8.61
N ASP A 213 -1.78 -20.61 -8.95
CA ASP A 213 -1.80 -21.83 -8.13
C ASP A 213 -2.35 -21.58 -6.71
N VAL A 214 -3.50 -20.91 -6.66
CA VAL A 214 -4.11 -20.46 -5.41
C VAL A 214 -5.01 -21.54 -4.83
N ALA A 215 -4.65 -22.06 -3.66
CA ALA A 215 -5.53 -22.89 -2.85
C ALA A 215 -6.40 -22.01 -1.96
N THR A 216 -7.72 -22.16 -2.06
CA THR A 216 -8.70 -21.38 -1.29
C THR A 216 -9.35 -22.24 -0.22
N SER A 217 -9.46 -21.71 1.00
CA SER A 217 -10.31 -22.30 2.04
C SER A 217 -11.17 -21.23 2.70
N VAL A 218 -12.43 -21.56 2.96
CA VAL A 218 -13.39 -20.65 3.59
C VAL A 218 -13.77 -21.23 4.95
N LEU A 219 -13.48 -20.47 6.00
CA LEU A 219 -13.93 -20.78 7.35
C LEU A 219 -15.18 -19.97 7.66
N LEU A 220 -16.29 -20.68 7.84
CA LEU A 220 -17.56 -20.10 8.25
C LEU A 220 -17.63 -20.08 9.79
N GLY A 221 -17.47 -18.90 10.37
CA GLY A 221 -17.63 -18.65 11.80
C GLY A 221 -18.65 -17.54 12.07
N THR A 222 -18.49 -16.80 13.17
CA THR A 222 -19.24 -15.55 13.39
C THR A 222 -18.97 -14.53 12.29
N ASP A 223 -17.75 -14.55 11.76
CA ASP A 223 -17.30 -13.74 10.63
C ASP A 223 -16.76 -14.67 9.54
N THR A 224 -17.04 -14.39 8.27
CA THR A 224 -16.47 -15.13 7.15
C THR A 224 -14.98 -14.83 7.06
N GLN A 225 -14.16 -15.88 7.06
CA GLN A 225 -12.74 -15.79 6.84
C GLN A 225 -12.38 -16.56 5.58
N ILE A 226 -11.75 -15.87 4.62
CA ILE A 226 -11.25 -16.49 3.39
C ILE A 226 -9.73 -16.56 3.48
N ASN A 227 -9.19 -17.74 3.22
CA ASN A 227 -7.78 -18.03 3.25
C ASN A 227 -7.30 -18.45 1.85
N TYR A 228 -6.19 -17.86 1.42
CA TYR A 228 -5.55 -18.14 0.14
C TYR A 228 -4.08 -18.51 0.36
N VAL A 229 -3.70 -19.70 -0.08
CA VAL A 229 -2.31 -20.18 -0.06
C VAL A 229 -1.77 -20.26 -1.48
N PHE A 230 -0.65 -19.59 -1.74
CA PHE A 230 -0.07 -19.50 -3.09
C PHE A 230 1.44 -19.22 -3.04
N PRO A 231 2.22 -19.58 -4.08
CA PRO A 231 3.65 -19.32 -4.13
C PRO A 231 3.97 -17.82 -4.24
N LYS A 232 5.02 -17.37 -3.56
CA LYS A 232 5.54 -16.00 -3.72
C LYS A 232 6.27 -15.86 -5.05
N LYS A 233 5.75 -14.99 -5.93
CA LYS A 233 6.33 -14.74 -7.27
C LYS A 233 6.95 -13.36 -7.44
N PHE A 234 6.80 -12.46 -6.46
CA PHE A 234 7.28 -11.07 -6.55
C PHE A 234 8.33 -10.73 -5.48
N HIS A 235 9.41 -10.06 -5.90
CA HIS A 235 10.51 -9.65 -5.02
C HIS A 235 10.22 -8.26 -4.43
N VAL A 236 9.79 -8.25 -3.17
CA VAL A 236 9.29 -7.04 -2.48
C VAL A 236 10.30 -6.39 -1.53
N SER A 237 11.39 -7.09 -1.16
CA SER A 237 12.35 -6.59 -0.19
C SER A 237 13.72 -7.25 -0.39
N PRO A 238 14.82 -6.48 -0.34
CA PRO A 238 16.17 -7.01 -0.40
C PRO A 238 16.57 -7.83 0.83
N PHE A 239 15.74 -7.91 1.87
CA PHE A 239 15.99 -8.74 3.06
C PHE A 239 14.98 -9.90 3.14
N MET A 240 14.37 -10.27 2.02
CA MET A 240 13.47 -11.42 1.93
C MET A 240 13.74 -12.25 0.68
N GLU A 241 14.01 -13.53 0.90
CA GLU A 241 14.17 -14.52 -0.17
C GLU A 241 12.88 -14.74 -0.99
N MET A 242 13.02 -15.46 -2.10
CA MET A 242 11.91 -15.82 -2.99
C MET A 242 11.25 -17.15 -2.61
N ALA A 243 11.97 -18.05 -1.93
CA ALA A 243 11.51 -19.41 -1.63
C ALA A 243 10.49 -19.50 -0.48
N TYR A 244 9.39 -18.75 -0.60
CA TYR A 244 8.29 -18.73 0.35
C TYR A 244 6.96 -19.05 -0.33
N LYS A 245 6.03 -19.60 0.44
CA LYS A 245 4.60 -19.56 0.14
C LYS A 245 3.92 -18.49 1.00
N TYR A 246 2.96 -17.81 0.40
CA TYR A 246 2.04 -16.93 1.08
C TYR A 246 0.86 -17.72 1.62
N ASP A 247 0.36 -17.27 2.76
CA ASP A 247 -0.86 -17.73 3.41
C ASP A 247 -1.61 -16.45 3.84
N TRP A 248 -2.51 -15.99 2.98
CA TRP A 248 -3.24 -14.74 3.14
C TRP A 248 -4.63 -15.02 3.66
N THR A 249 -4.94 -14.40 4.79
CA THR A 249 -6.23 -14.49 5.46
C THR A 249 -6.92 -13.14 5.41
N PHE A 250 -8.16 -13.15 4.96
CA PHE A 250 -9.06 -12.01 4.90
C PHE A 250 -10.25 -12.27 5.82
N ALA A 251 -10.40 -11.46 6.88
CA ALA A 251 -11.58 -11.50 7.73
C ALA A 251 -12.55 -10.39 7.31
N GLU A 252 -13.74 -10.79 6.88
CA GLU A 252 -14.62 -9.93 6.10
C GLU A 252 -15.65 -9.20 6.97
N LYS A 253 -15.33 -7.95 7.31
CA LYS A 253 -16.32 -6.94 7.70
C LYS A 253 -16.04 -5.64 6.98
N LEU A 254 -16.11 -5.66 5.64
CA LEU A 254 -15.72 -4.52 4.79
C LEU A 254 -16.43 -3.22 5.20
N ASP A 255 -17.65 -3.29 5.73
CA ASP A 255 -18.40 -2.12 6.20
C ASP A 255 -18.02 -1.59 7.58
N SER A 256 -17.13 -2.24 8.33
CA SER A 256 -16.75 -1.83 9.69
C SER A 256 -15.28 -2.05 10.03
N THR A 257 -14.73 -3.24 9.82
CA THR A 257 -13.34 -3.57 10.13
C THR A 257 -12.76 -4.50 9.08
N VAL A 258 -11.63 -4.11 8.51
CA VAL A 258 -10.90 -4.92 7.54
C VAL A 258 -9.64 -5.44 8.20
N THR A 259 -9.53 -6.76 8.29
CA THR A 259 -8.33 -7.43 8.78
C THR A 259 -7.76 -8.31 7.70
N ILE A 260 -6.48 -8.10 7.41
CA ILE A 260 -5.70 -8.89 6.45
C ILE A 260 -4.47 -9.41 7.18
N ILE A 261 -4.22 -10.71 7.09
CA ILE A 261 -3.03 -11.33 7.66
C ILE A 261 -2.32 -12.05 6.53
N ASN A 262 -1.07 -11.67 6.29
CA ASN A 262 -0.17 -12.33 5.36
C ASN A 262 0.89 -13.07 6.19
N GLU A 263 0.82 -14.39 6.20
CA GLU A 263 1.88 -15.25 6.69
C GLU A 263 2.77 -15.74 5.54
N MET A 264 4.07 -15.73 5.76
CA MET A 264 5.05 -16.31 4.84
C MET A 264 5.69 -17.53 5.47
N ARG A 265 5.57 -18.67 4.79
CA ARG A 265 6.17 -19.93 5.22
C ARG A 265 7.23 -20.38 4.24
N SER A 266 8.36 -20.84 4.77
CA SER A 266 9.47 -21.37 3.97
C SER A 266 9.02 -22.59 3.17
N LEU A 267 9.43 -22.68 1.90
CA LEU A 267 9.12 -23.85 1.07
C LEU A 267 9.91 -25.10 1.50
N THR A 268 11.05 -24.93 2.17
CA THR A 268 11.94 -26.02 2.55
C THR A 268 11.49 -26.74 3.82
N ASP A 269 11.10 -25.99 4.86
CA ASP A 269 10.80 -26.52 6.20
C ASP A 269 9.38 -26.15 6.70
N ASN A 270 8.58 -25.44 5.89
CA ASN A 270 7.23 -24.98 6.22
C ASN A 270 7.13 -24.10 7.48
N GLN A 271 8.25 -23.57 7.97
CA GLN A 271 8.25 -22.73 9.16
C GLN A 271 7.77 -21.32 8.83
N LEU A 272 7.05 -20.72 9.77
CA LEU A 272 6.59 -19.33 9.67
C LEU A 272 7.81 -18.40 9.82
N CYS A 273 8.19 -17.72 8.73
CA CYS A 273 9.35 -16.83 8.71
C CYS A 273 8.97 -15.37 8.90
N PHE A 274 7.78 -14.98 8.44
CA PHE A 274 7.29 -13.61 8.51
C PHE A 274 5.77 -13.56 8.60
N ARG A 275 5.25 -12.58 9.32
CA ARG A 275 3.84 -12.24 9.39
C ARG A 275 3.67 -10.72 9.24
N ALA A 276 2.86 -10.31 8.28
CA ALA A 276 2.30 -8.97 8.22
C ALA A 276 0.82 -9.04 8.58
N LYS A 277 0.38 -8.26 9.57
CA LYS A 277 -1.04 -8.09 9.89
C LYS A 277 -1.40 -6.64 9.63
N MET A 278 -2.52 -6.42 8.98
CA MET A 278 -3.17 -5.13 8.85
C MET A 278 -4.56 -5.23 9.47
N GLN A 279 -4.92 -4.25 10.28
CA GLN A 279 -6.28 -4.13 10.81
C GLN A 279 -6.66 -2.67 10.81
N VAL A 280 -7.73 -2.33 10.09
CA VAL A 280 -8.23 -0.97 9.94
C VAL A 280 -9.74 -0.93 10.16
N GLU A 281 -10.21 0.14 10.77
CA GLU A 281 -11.62 0.35 11.09
C GLU A 281 -12.18 1.48 10.26
N ARG A 282 -13.41 1.30 9.76
CA ARG A 282 -14.16 2.33 9.05
C ARG A 282 -14.38 3.52 9.98
N LYS A 283 -14.00 4.69 9.50
CA LYS A 283 -14.27 5.99 10.08
C LYS A 283 -15.20 6.73 9.14
N SER A 284 -16.13 7.49 9.72
CA SER A 284 -17.00 8.34 8.91
C SER A 284 -16.14 9.39 8.22
N LEU A 285 -16.54 9.78 7.01
CA LEU A 285 -15.92 10.89 6.29
C LEU A 285 -16.30 12.24 6.94
N HIS A 286 -16.18 12.39 8.25
CA HIS A 286 -16.43 13.67 8.91
C HIS A 286 -15.34 14.65 8.47
N PRO A 287 -15.67 15.80 7.88
CA PRO A 287 -14.68 16.61 7.18
C PRO A 287 -13.59 17.20 8.11
N VAL A 288 -13.84 17.34 9.42
CA VAL A 288 -12.80 17.70 10.41
C VAL A 288 -11.82 16.54 10.66
N GLN A 289 -12.30 15.30 10.69
CA GLN A 289 -11.41 14.15 10.84
C GLN A 289 -10.59 13.97 9.57
N LEU A 290 -11.24 14.10 8.42
CA LEU A 290 -10.57 14.11 7.12
C LEU A 290 -9.53 15.24 7.05
N ALA A 291 -9.81 16.44 7.57
CA ALA A 291 -8.84 17.53 7.71
C ALA A 291 -7.57 17.07 8.40
N PHE A 292 -7.73 16.50 9.59
CA PHE A 292 -6.64 16.08 10.45
C PHE A 292 -5.81 14.97 9.80
N TYR A 293 -6.47 14.02 9.14
CA TYR A 293 -5.76 12.99 8.40
C TYR A 293 -5.03 13.59 7.19
N VAL A 294 -5.65 14.47 6.42
CA VAL A 294 -5.03 15.06 5.22
C VAL A 294 -3.92 16.07 5.54
N THR A 295 -3.96 16.81 6.65
CA THR A 295 -2.83 17.67 7.07
C THR A 295 -1.62 16.85 7.50
N THR A 296 -1.84 15.69 8.10
CA THR A 296 -0.76 14.82 8.58
C THR A 296 -0.25 13.90 7.47
N PHE A 297 -1.08 13.55 6.49
CA PHE A 297 -0.79 12.45 5.58
C PHE A 297 0.33 12.65 4.54
N PRO A 298 0.49 13.84 3.92
CA PRO A 298 1.61 14.11 3.02
C PRO A 298 2.96 13.85 3.70
N ILE A 299 3.07 14.25 4.97
CA ILE A 299 4.22 13.93 5.82
C ILE A 299 4.28 12.42 6.05
N TYR A 300 3.14 11.74 6.25
CA TYR A 300 3.09 10.27 6.35
C TYR A 300 3.60 9.52 5.12
N CYS A 301 3.29 9.92 3.87
CA CYS A 301 3.85 9.25 2.69
C CYS A 301 5.39 9.24 2.70
N PHE A 302 5.98 10.36 3.11
CA PHE A 302 7.44 10.46 3.28
C PHE A 302 7.92 9.70 4.53
N ILE A 303 7.22 9.81 5.66
CA ILE A 303 7.55 9.11 6.91
C ILE A 303 7.48 7.59 6.71
N ILE A 304 6.48 7.06 5.99
CA ILE A 304 6.35 5.63 5.71
C ILE A 304 7.57 5.15 4.92
N GLN A 305 8.01 5.89 3.90
CA GLN A 305 9.25 5.58 3.20
C GLN A 305 10.44 5.60 4.16
N LEU A 306 10.58 6.64 4.99
CA LEU A 306 11.65 6.72 6.00
C LEU A 306 11.60 5.54 6.98
N TRP A 307 10.42 5.14 7.45
CA TRP A 307 10.22 3.97 8.31
C TRP A 307 10.60 2.67 7.61
N ILE A 308 10.19 2.48 6.35
CA ILE A 308 10.59 1.30 5.56
C ILE A 308 12.12 1.22 5.44
N HIS A 309 12.79 2.33 5.15
CA HIS A 309 14.24 2.38 5.04
C HIS A 309 14.93 2.25 6.40
N TYR A 310 14.36 2.80 7.46
CA TYR A 310 14.84 2.64 8.82
C TYR A 310 14.80 1.17 9.24
N GLU A 311 13.69 0.47 9.01
CA GLU A 311 13.58 -0.95 9.35
C GLU A 311 14.47 -1.83 8.46
N ALA A 312 14.64 -1.47 7.19
CA ALA A 312 15.62 -2.10 6.30
C ALA A 312 17.06 -1.92 6.83
N PHE A 313 17.41 -0.73 7.32
CA PHE A 313 18.70 -0.45 7.94
C PHE A 313 18.89 -1.19 9.28
N GLN A 314 17.84 -1.31 10.10
CA GLN A 314 17.88 -2.12 11.33
C GLN A 314 18.12 -3.60 11.01
N LEU A 315 17.49 -4.16 9.98
CA LEU A 315 17.73 -5.53 9.53
C LEU A 315 19.16 -5.71 9.02
N PHE A 316 19.69 -4.71 8.32
CA PHE A 316 21.07 -4.69 7.87
C PHE A 316 22.06 -4.72 9.05
N ILE A 317 21.89 -3.86 10.06
CA ILE A 317 22.73 -3.88 11.28
C ILE A 317 22.66 -5.24 11.99
N LYS A 318 21.50 -5.88 11.95
CA LYS A 318 21.29 -7.23 12.52
C LYS A 318 21.92 -8.36 11.70
N GLY A 319 22.60 -8.05 10.59
CA GLY A 319 23.30 -9.02 9.76
C GLY A 319 22.38 -9.86 8.88
N VAL A 320 21.15 -9.40 8.59
CA VAL A 320 20.29 -10.10 7.63
C VAL A 320 20.88 -10.00 6.23
N THR A 321 21.05 -11.15 5.58
CA THR A 321 21.64 -11.23 4.24
C THR A 321 20.84 -10.45 3.21
N PHE A 322 21.55 -9.65 2.43
CA PHE A 322 21.00 -8.95 1.28
C PHE A 322 20.73 -9.95 0.14
N GLN A 323 19.54 -9.88 -0.44
CA GLN A 323 19.05 -10.68 -1.55
C GLN A 323 18.96 -9.77 -2.79
N PRO A 324 19.81 -9.98 -3.81
CA PRO A 324 19.77 -9.17 -5.02
C PRO A 324 18.46 -9.38 -5.78
N HIS A 325 18.05 -8.37 -6.55
CA HIS A 325 16.86 -8.47 -7.38
C HIS A 325 17.05 -9.58 -8.44
N PRO A 326 16.11 -10.52 -8.61
CA PRO A 326 16.27 -11.64 -9.54
C PRO A 326 16.59 -11.22 -10.97
N ASP A 327 15.95 -10.15 -11.44
CA ASP A 327 16.07 -9.67 -12.83
C ASP A 327 17.16 -8.60 -13.02
N GLY A 328 17.93 -8.28 -11.97
CA GLY A 328 18.97 -7.25 -12.03
C GLY A 328 18.44 -5.84 -12.31
N THR A 329 17.15 -5.58 -12.12
CA THR A 329 16.55 -4.27 -12.33
C THR A 329 17.12 -3.25 -11.35
N GLU A 330 17.46 -2.06 -11.87
CA GLU A 330 18.14 -1.02 -11.10
C GLU A 330 17.51 0.36 -11.33
N THR A 331 16.84 0.88 -10.31
CA THR A 331 16.43 2.29 -10.28
C THR A 331 17.59 3.17 -9.84
N TRP A 332 17.48 4.48 -10.01
CA TRP A 332 18.48 5.41 -9.47
C TRP A 332 18.60 5.28 -7.96
N ALA A 333 17.47 5.04 -7.27
CA ALA A 333 17.41 4.87 -5.82
C ALA A 333 18.04 3.53 -5.40
N SER A 334 17.73 2.42 -6.09
CA SER A 334 18.35 1.12 -5.80
C SER A 334 19.86 1.16 -6.05
N ARG A 335 20.31 1.87 -7.10
CA ARG A 335 21.75 2.12 -7.37
C ARG A 335 22.42 2.96 -6.31
N ALA A 336 21.79 4.06 -5.89
CA ALA A 336 22.33 4.92 -4.86
C ALA A 336 22.50 4.15 -3.53
N ILE A 337 21.48 3.40 -3.13
CA ILE A 337 21.53 2.53 -1.95
C ILE A 337 22.58 1.44 -2.13
N GLY A 338 22.57 0.73 -3.26
CA GLY A 338 23.53 -0.32 -3.56
C GLY A 338 24.97 0.18 -3.50
N ASN A 339 25.27 1.33 -4.11
CA ASN A 339 26.60 1.94 -4.08
C ASN A 339 27.02 2.39 -2.69
N ALA A 340 26.11 2.98 -1.90
CA ALA A 340 26.39 3.35 -0.51
C ALA A 340 26.68 2.12 0.37
N MET A 341 26.00 1.00 0.08
CA MET A 341 26.09 -0.23 0.87
C MET A 341 27.16 -1.22 0.37
N ARG A 342 27.73 -1.03 -0.83
CA ARG A 342 28.79 -1.89 -1.39
C ARG A 342 29.95 -2.22 -0.45
N PRO A 343 30.62 -1.26 0.21
CA PRO A 343 31.74 -1.59 1.11
C PRO A 343 31.29 -2.42 2.31
N LEU A 344 30.06 -2.21 2.77
CA LEU A 344 29.43 -2.95 3.85
C LEU A 344 29.05 -4.39 3.43
N PHE A 345 28.52 -4.57 2.22
CA PHE A 345 28.24 -5.91 1.67
C PHE A 345 29.51 -6.72 1.43
N ALA A 346 30.59 -6.09 0.94
CA ALA A 346 31.89 -6.76 0.77
C ALA A 346 32.47 -7.25 2.12
N LEU A 347 32.28 -6.47 3.20
CA LEU A 347 32.67 -6.89 4.56
C LEU A 347 31.81 -8.06 5.06
N GLN A 348 30.51 -8.05 4.79
CA GLN A 348 29.61 -9.15 5.15
C GLN A 348 29.97 -10.44 4.39
N GLU A 349 30.22 -10.36 3.08
CA GLU A 349 30.65 -11.52 2.28
C GLU A 349 31.98 -12.09 2.77
N TYR A 350 32.95 -11.23 3.11
CA TYR A 350 34.22 -11.66 3.69
C TYR A 350 34.02 -12.35 5.05
N TYR A 351 33.18 -11.79 5.92
CA TYR A 351 32.88 -12.36 7.23
C TYR A 351 32.13 -13.69 7.14
N ASP A 352 31.13 -13.79 6.26
CA ASP A 352 30.39 -15.03 6.00
C ASP A 352 31.30 -16.12 5.41
N ALA A 353 32.23 -15.76 4.52
CA ALA A 353 33.24 -16.68 3.98
C ALA A 353 34.22 -17.15 5.07
N PHE A 354 34.65 -16.23 5.95
CA PHE A 354 35.51 -16.55 7.09
C PHE A 354 34.83 -17.51 8.08
N LEU A 355 33.58 -17.24 8.45
CA LEU A 355 32.79 -18.10 9.34
C LEU A 355 32.50 -19.47 8.73
N LYS A 356 32.22 -19.54 7.42
CA LYS A 356 32.08 -20.81 6.72
C LYS A 356 33.38 -21.62 6.81
N LYS A 357 34.54 -20.99 6.56
CA LYS A 357 35.84 -21.67 6.64
C LYS A 357 36.14 -22.21 8.05
N ALA A 358 35.86 -21.42 9.08
CA ALA A 358 36.04 -21.81 10.49
C ALA A 358 35.09 -22.95 10.97
N LYS A 359 34.07 -23.32 10.17
CA LYS A 359 33.13 -24.41 10.49
C LYS A 359 33.51 -25.74 9.84
N TYR A 360 34.50 -25.74 8.94
CA TYR A 360 35.02 -26.91 8.24
C TYR A 360 36.48 -27.25 8.63
N GLU A 361 37.08 -26.46 9.52
CA GLU A 361 38.30 -26.77 10.29
C GLU A 361 37.89 -27.19 11.70
#